data_AF-A0A8H6B0F5-F1
#
_entry.id   AF-A0A8H6B0F5-F1
#
_cell.length_a   1.000
_cell.length_b   1.000
_cell.length_c   1.000
_cell.angle_alpha   90.00
_cell.angle_beta   90.00
_cell.angle_gamma   90.00
#
_symmetry.space_group_name_H-M   'P 1'
#
loop_
_entity.id
_entity.type
_entity.pdbx_description
1 polymer ?
#
loop_
_entity_poly.entity_id
_entity_poly.type
_entity_poly.pdbx_seq_one_letter_code
_entity_poly.pdbx_strand_id
1 'polypeptide(L)'
;MSHLSSRHGTEATEIYDEMTGMLNSSIRNSPDDDIQASNHSSNSLTRSSPPMEKSRKPADSFEYSDTPTLRDEFISRPRNSNQTSRARYWLNKMTLKSRRKSSFDEIEGFEDFNTDTASDVGDGLLTGLHKTSRRQTRKNGIFNYFVFGGISGLGILSILLLTNLILGAATLFWGHDIDDVLKNWGKSGTGTENLAWYPTDFTRDIIPIPCHSHNDYWRRVPLFDALRAGCTGVEADVWLFDNDLYVGHNTASLQRNRTFQSLYINPLVEILERQNPTTDFYNGTNHGVFDADDGKSLTLLVDLKTDGAETWEWVLRQLEPLRKRGWLSYMENETLHTRPITVVGTGNTPFDVLTKNSTYRDAFFDAPLDTMWEPKHVTEEMKGWSKFDDSTPGEELDEDEESAEEPVSETSTSSTVSIPVREPMPIPHKKPNNGQGMSGVSPDTDFNPLNSYYASVSFNKAVGAIWRGRLSPKQMKIIRGQLRGAHRRGLKARYWDLPSWPIGLRNHVWDVLVKEGVDYLNVDDLRAAAKQVW
;
A
#
# COMPACT_ATOMS: atom_id res chain seq x y z
N MET A 1 -24.98 22.30 -69.02
CA MET A 1 -24.67 23.11 -67.82
C MET A 1 -23.97 22.16 -66.85
N SER A 2 -22.63 22.06 -66.89
CA SER A 2 -21.66 22.93 -66.17
C SER A 2 -21.73 22.68 -64.66
N HIS A 3 -20.67 22.53 -63.87
CA HIS A 3 -19.22 22.41 -63.99
C HIS A 3 -18.74 22.23 -62.52
N LEU A 4 -17.65 21.49 -62.29
CA LEU A 4 -16.64 21.69 -61.23
C LEU A 4 -17.01 21.59 -59.72
N SER A 5 -16.38 20.62 -59.04
CA SER A 5 -15.34 20.79 -57.98
C SER A 5 -15.48 19.67 -56.91
N SER A 6 -14.59 18.67 -56.73
CA SER A 6 -13.13 18.56 -56.59
C SER A 6 -12.58 18.76 -55.15
N ARG A 7 -11.85 17.72 -54.69
CA ARG A 7 -10.73 17.67 -53.71
C ARG A 7 -11.02 17.59 -52.21
N HIS A 8 -10.90 16.39 -51.64
CA HIS A 8 -9.73 15.96 -50.84
C HIS A 8 -9.94 14.50 -50.37
N GLY A 9 -9.13 13.56 -50.85
CA GLY A 9 -9.27 12.15 -50.45
C GLY A 9 -8.32 11.15 -51.11
N THR A 10 -7.12 11.55 -51.54
CA THR A 10 -6.14 10.65 -52.17
C THR A 10 -4.70 11.10 -51.88
N GLU A 11 -4.30 11.12 -50.60
CA GLU A 11 -2.89 11.34 -50.23
C GLU A 11 -2.43 10.47 -49.04
N ALA A 12 -3.28 9.58 -48.52
CA ALA A 12 -2.97 8.71 -47.38
C ALA A 12 -2.71 7.24 -47.76
N THR A 13 -2.84 6.88 -49.04
CA THR A 13 -2.71 5.48 -49.51
C THR A 13 -1.47 5.21 -50.38
N GLU A 14 -0.69 6.23 -50.74
CA GLU A 14 0.54 6.04 -51.55
C GLU A 14 1.82 5.89 -50.71
N ILE A 15 1.81 6.18 -49.40
CA ILE A 15 3.01 6.09 -48.55
C ILE A 15 3.18 4.67 -47.95
N TYR A 16 2.12 3.85 -47.90
CA TYR A 16 2.19 2.49 -47.36
C TYR A 16 2.67 1.42 -48.37
N ASP A 17 2.55 1.67 -49.67
CA ASP A 17 3.02 0.73 -50.70
C ASP A 17 4.50 0.94 -51.10
N GLU A 18 5.09 2.09 -50.79
CA GLU A 18 6.50 2.38 -51.12
C GLU A 18 7.50 1.82 -50.09
N MET A 19 7.11 1.69 -48.81
CA MET A 19 7.98 1.11 -47.77
C MET A 19 8.04 -0.43 -47.80
N THR A 20 7.02 -1.09 -48.35
CA THR A 20 6.96 -2.56 -48.41
C THR A 20 7.76 -3.13 -49.60
N GLY A 21 8.06 -2.30 -50.61
CA GLY A 21 8.90 -2.65 -51.76
C GLY A 21 10.42 -2.59 -51.50
N MET A 22 10.87 -1.82 -50.50
CA MET A 22 12.31 -1.65 -50.20
C MET A 22 12.91 -2.72 -49.28
N LEU A 23 12.10 -3.54 -48.59
CA LEU A 23 12.58 -4.61 -47.70
C LEU A 23 12.76 -5.97 -48.38
N ASN A 24 12.27 -6.15 -49.62
CA ASN A 24 12.36 -7.42 -50.36
C ASN A 24 13.45 -7.47 -51.44
N SER A 25 14.31 -6.44 -51.56
CA SER A 25 15.34 -6.36 -52.61
C SER A 25 16.78 -6.62 -52.16
N SER A 26 17.03 -7.03 -50.91
CA SER A 26 18.40 -7.30 -50.41
C SER A 26 18.74 -8.77 -50.13
N ILE A 27 17.92 -9.71 -50.58
CA ILE A 27 18.27 -11.14 -50.60
C ILE A 27 18.21 -11.63 -52.04
N ARG A 28 19.37 -11.59 -52.70
CA ARG A 28 19.84 -12.40 -53.85
C ARG A 28 20.70 -11.52 -54.75
N ASN A 29 22.01 -11.78 -54.75
CA ASN A 29 22.78 -12.07 -55.96
C ASN A 29 24.21 -12.42 -55.58
N SER A 30 24.55 -13.70 -55.74
CA SER A 30 25.91 -14.17 -56.05
C SER A 30 26.25 -13.74 -57.48
N PRO A 31 27.54 -13.64 -57.82
CA PRO A 31 27.98 -14.36 -59.03
C PRO A 31 29.30 -15.12 -58.86
N ASP A 32 29.33 -16.23 -59.59
CA ASP A 32 30.40 -17.22 -59.79
C ASP A 32 31.68 -16.64 -60.41
N ASP A 33 32.83 -17.29 -60.15
CA ASP A 33 33.53 -18.12 -61.16
C ASP A 33 34.93 -18.59 -60.69
N ASP A 34 35.06 -19.92 -60.61
CA ASP A 34 36.08 -20.77 -61.26
C ASP A 34 37.60 -20.56 -61.00
N ILE A 35 38.26 -21.57 -60.38
CA ILE A 35 39.29 -22.47 -60.98
C ILE A 35 40.10 -23.22 -59.90
N GLN A 36 39.91 -24.55 -59.92
CA GLN A 36 40.85 -25.68 -59.79
C GLN A 36 41.93 -25.80 -58.69
N ALA A 37 41.92 -27.02 -58.12
CA ALA A 37 43.02 -28.01 -58.08
C ALA A 37 43.47 -28.48 -56.68
N SER A 38 43.04 -29.71 -56.37
CA SER A 38 43.81 -30.87 -55.87
C SER A 38 44.65 -30.75 -54.58
N ASN A 39 44.31 -31.57 -53.57
CA ASN A 39 44.99 -32.86 -53.32
C ASN A 39 44.59 -33.51 -51.97
N HIS A 40 44.17 -34.77 -52.08
CA HIS A 40 44.52 -35.94 -51.27
C HIS A 40 44.76 -35.87 -49.75
N SER A 41 44.05 -36.80 -49.09
CA SER A 41 44.58 -37.87 -48.21
C SER A 41 44.48 -37.72 -46.68
N SER A 42 43.55 -38.51 -46.13
CA SER A 42 43.75 -39.57 -45.10
C SER A 42 44.51 -39.24 -43.81
N ASN A 43 43.85 -39.41 -42.66
CA ASN A 43 44.04 -40.61 -41.83
C ASN A 43 43.11 -40.64 -40.62
N SER A 44 42.46 -41.81 -40.45
CA SER A 44 41.87 -42.27 -39.20
C SER A 44 42.96 -42.54 -38.15
N LEU A 45 42.67 -42.30 -36.87
CA LEU A 45 43.13 -43.16 -35.78
C LEU A 45 42.27 -42.94 -34.53
N THR A 46 41.73 -44.06 -34.06
CA THR A 46 40.98 -44.28 -32.83
C THR A 46 41.88 -44.20 -31.59
N ARG A 47 41.41 -43.59 -30.50
CA ARG A 47 41.70 -44.07 -29.12
C ARG A 47 40.87 -43.40 -28.01
N SER A 48 40.08 -44.24 -27.33
CA SER A 48 39.91 -44.38 -25.88
C SER A 48 39.64 -43.14 -24.99
N SER A 49 38.44 -43.10 -24.42
CA SER A 49 38.06 -42.35 -23.20
C SER A 49 38.70 -42.90 -21.92
N PRO A 50 38.88 -42.04 -20.89
CA PRO A 50 38.72 -42.42 -19.49
C PRO A 50 37.85 -41.38 -18.72
N PRO A 51 37.48 -41.55 -17.42
CA PRO A 51 36.09 -41.78 -17.03
C PRO A 51 35.42 -40.62 -16.27
N MET A 52 34.08 -40.70 -16.19
CA MET A 52 33.19 -39.87 -15.38
C MET A 52 33.67 -39.70 -13.93
N GLU A 53 33.93 -38.45 -13.55
CA GLU A 53 34.12 -38.06 -12.16
C GLU A 53 32.77 -37.83 -11.48
N LYS A 54 32.57 -38.55 -10.37
CA LYS A 54 31.35 -38.55 -9.57
C LYS A 54 31.13 -37.20 -8.88
N SER A 55 29.93 -36.65 -9.05
CA SER A 55 29.39 -35.55 -8.24
C SER A 55 29.48 -35.88 -6.74
N ARG A 56 30.28 -35.08 -6.01
CA ARG A 56 30.29 -35.06 -4.55
C ARG A 56 29.07 -34.27 -4.07
N LYS A 57 28.19 -34.95 -3.33
CA LYS A 57 27.15 -34.34 -2.49
C LYS A 57 27.81 -33.51 -1.38
N PRO A 58 27.32 -32.30 -1.05
CA PRO A 58 27.55 -31.72 0.26
C PRO A 58 26.73 -32.49 1.30
N ALA A 59 27.42 -33.03 2.29
CA ALA A 59 26.84 -33.46 3.55
C ALA A 59 26.62 -32.19 4.39
N ASP A 60 25.36 -31.89 4.65
CA ASP A 60 24.83 -31.30 5.90
C ASP A 60 23.32 -31.14 5.71
N SER A 61 22.64 -32.29 5.66
CA SER A 61 21.19 -32.37 5.83
C SER A 61 20.91 -32.28 7.33
N PHE A 62 20.71 -31.07 7.84
CA PHE A 62 20.03 -30.90 9.12
C PHE A 62 18.54 -31.14 8.89
N GLU A 63 18.13 -32.36 9.22
CA GLU A 63 16.76 -32.81 9.30
C GLU A 63 16.08 -32.01 10.42
N TYR A 64 15.03 -31.26 10.07
CA TYR A 64 14.10 -30.71 11.05
C TYR A 64 12.71 -31.26 10.76
N SER A 65 12.54 -32.53 11.06
CA SER A 65 11.26 -33.06 11.52
C SER A 65 11.03 -32.56 12.96
N ASP A 66 9.78 -32.22 13.26
CA ASP A 66 9.25 -31.78 14.55
C ASP A 66 9.38 -30.29 14.90
N THR A 67 8.59 -29.47 14.20
CA THR A 67 7.85 -28.38 14.86
C THR A 67 6.36 -28.69 14.81
N PRO A 68 5.60 -28.39 15.89
CA PRO A 68 4.21 -28.77 15.96
C PRO A 68 3.43 -28.03 14.87
N THR A 69 2.72 -28.81 14.06
CA THR A 69 1.60 -28.35 13.26
C THR A 69 0.65 -27.58 14.18
N LEU A 70 0.66 -26.25 14.06
CA LEU A 70 -0.44 -25.44 14.55
C LEU A 70 -1.64 -25.81 13.69
N ARG A 71 -2.40 -26.76 14.22
CA ARG A 71 -3.76 -27.06 13.80
C ARG A 71 -4.56 -25.77 13.71
N ASP A 72 -5.32 -25.70 12.63
CA ASP A 72 -6.52 -24.91 12.44
C ASP A 72 -7.22 -24.52 13.76
N GLU A 73 -7.11 -23.24 14.14
CA GLU A 73 -8.17 -22.54 14.86
C GLU A 73 -8.76 -21.50 13.91
N PHE A 74 -9.51 -21.98 12.90
CA PHE A 74 -10.47 -21.15 12.20
C PHE A 74 -11.78 -21.13 13.02
N ILE A 75 -12.16 -19.92 13.44
CA ILE A 75 -13.52 -19.45 13.76
C ILE A 75 -14.21 -20.08 14.99
N SER A 76 -14.12 -19.37 16.11
CA SER A 76 -15.30 -18.83 16.82
C SER A 76 -14.90 -18.04 18.08
N ARG A 77 -14.67 -16.73 17.92
CA ARG A 77 -14.84 -15.77 19.03
C ARG A 77 -15.64 -14.57 18.56
N PRO A 78 -16.58 -14.08 19.39
CA PRO A 78 -17.66 -13.22 18.93
C PRO A 78 -17.13 -11.88 18.42
N ARG A 79 -17.65 -11.48 17.25
CA ARG A 79 -17.58 -10.13 16.69
C ARG A 79 -18.02 -9.14 17.77
N ASN A 80 -17.08 -8.37 18.31
CA ASN A 80 -17.40 -7.15 19.04
C ASN A 80 -17.95 -6.13 18.04
N SER A 81 -19.25 -5.86 18.12
CA SER A 81 -20.06 -5.05 17.22
C SER A 81 -19.86 -3.53 17.39
N ASN A 82 -18.61 -3.06 17.44
CA ASN A 82 -18.29 -1.62 17.52
C ASN A 82 -17.44 -1.11 16.34
N GLN A 83 -17.41 -1.84 15.23
CA GLN A 83 -16.61 -1.50 14.05
C GLN A 83 -17.45 -0.99 12.86
N THR A 84 -18.54 -0.27 13.13
CA THR A 84 -19.37 0.37 12.10
C THR A 84 -19.68 1.86 12.36
N SER A 85 -18.94 2.53 13.25
CA SER A 85 -19.24 3.92 13.65
C SER A 85 -18.21 4.99 13.24
N ARG A 86 -17.16 4.65 12.47
CA ARG A 86 -16.19 5.68 11.98
C ARG A 86 -16.15 5.87 10.47
N ALA A 87 -16.48 4.85 9.67
CA ALA A 87 -16.68 4.99 8.22
C ALA A 87 -17.90 5.87 7.85
N ARG A 88 -18.84 6.07 8.80
CA ARG A 88 -19.99 6.97 8.65
C ARG A 88 -19.70 8.44 8.95
N TYR A 89 -18.51 8.78 9.43
CA TYR A 89 -18.13 10.17 9.72
C TYR A 89 -18.02 11.03 8.45
N TRP A 90 -17.67 10.41 7.32
CA TRP A 90 -17.49 11.09 6.02
C TRP A 90 -18.78 11.26 5.19
N LEU A 91 -19.89 10.56 5.48
CA LEU A 91 -21.14 10.67 4.71
C LEU A 91 -22.27 11.48 5.38
N ASN A 92 -22.26 11.68 6.71
CA ASN A 92 -23.42 12.22 7.44
C ASN A 92 -23.33 13.70 7.84
N LYS A 93 -22.40 14.47 7.27
CA LYS A 93 -22.35 15.94 7.46
C LYS A 93 -23.12 16.75 6.42
N MET A 94 -24.05 16.09 5.70
CA MET A 94 -25.16 16.72 5.00
C MET A 94 -26.47 16.02 5.39
N THR A 95 -27.03 16.34 6.56
CA THR A 95 -28.49 16.37 6.78
C THR A 95 -28.78 16.99 8.15
N LEU A 96 -29.71 17.93 8.09
CA LEU A 96 -30.30 18.77 9.13
C LEU A 96 -30.33 18.24 10.57
N LYS A 97 -29.72 19.06 11.44
CA LYS A 97 -30.25 19.65 12.68
C LYS A 97 -31.55 19.06 13.27
N SER A 98 -31.40 18.79 14.58
CA SER A 98 -32.38 19.04 15.65
C SER A 98 -33.47 18.00 15.90
N ARG A 99 -33.22 17.18 16.91
CA ARG A 99 -34.24 16.72 17.85
C ARG A 99 -33.89 17.29 19.23
N ARG A 100 -34.72 18.19 19.79
CA ARG A 100 -34.69 18.53 21.21
C ARG A 100 -35.96 18.02 21.89
N LYS A 101 -35.70 17.51 23.08
CA LYS A 101 -36.47 16.66 23.99
C LYS A 101 -37.52 17.46 24.78
N SER A 102 -38.67 16.84 25.05
CA SER A 102 -39.68 17.17 26.08
C SER A 102 -40.71 16.02 26.00
N SER A 103 -41.15 15.31 27.05
CA SER A 103 -41.32 15.67 28.45
C SER A 103 -41.58 14.40 29.31
N PHE A 104 -41.58 14.62 30.62
CA PHE A 104 -42.21 13.86 31.73
C PHE A 104 -41.37 12.81 32.48
N ASP A 105 -40.62 13.33 33.47
CA ASP A 105 -40.68 12.84 34.85
C ASP A 105 -41.81 13.59 35.57
N GLU A 106 -42.76 12.87 36.18
CA GLU A 106 -43.37 13.22 37.47
C GLU A 106 -44.26 12.06 37.95
N ILE A 107 -44.01 11.57 39.16
CA ILE A 107 -44.98 11.42 40.28
C ILE A 107 -44.51 10.31 41.25
N GLU A 108 -44.12 10.75 42.44
CA GLU A 108 -43.97 9.98 43.67
C GLU A 108 -45.34 9.62 44.29
N GLY A 109 -45.39 8.43 44.90
CA GLY A 109 -45.94 8.12 46.24
C GLY A 109 -47.33 8.62 46.70
N PHE A 110 -48.16 7.69 47.18
CA PHE A 110 -48.52 7.50 48.61
C PHE A 110 -49.93 6.88 48.83
N GLU A 111 -49.95 5.91 49.76
CA GLU A 111 -50.96 5.25 50.60
C GLU A 111 -52.47 5.04 50.27
N ASP A 112 -52.91 3.89 50.80
CA ASP A 112 -54.26 3.37 51.02
C ASP A 112 -55.24 4.35 51.72
N PHE A 113 -56.51 4.31 51.31
CA PHE A 113 -57.62 4.61 52.21
C PHE A 113 -58.89 3.81 51.82
N ASN A 114 -59.53 3.25 52.85
CA ASN A 114 -60.75 2.44 52.83
C ASN A 114 -61.96 3.33 53.23
N THR A 115 -63.20 2.80 53.12
CA THR A 115 -64.50 3.39 53.57
C THR A 115 -65.11 4.48 52.65
N ASP A 116 -66.42 4.64 52.42
CA ASP A 116 -67.66 3.94 52.82
C ASP A 116 -68.85 4.54 52.04
N THR A 117 -69.99 3.80 51.98
CA THR A 117 -71.41 4.28 51.89
C THR A 117 -71.92 5.00 50.63
N ALA A 118 -73.21 5.09 50.28
CA ALA A 118 -74.47 4.31 50.39
C ALA A 118 -75.61 5.22 49.82
N SER A 119 -76.79 4.64 49.51
CA SER A 119 -78.09 5.26 49.10
C SER A 119 -78.24 5.63 47.60
N ASP A 120 -79.38 5.47 46.91
CA ASP A 120 -80.78 5.28 47.33
C ASP A 120 -81.68 4.76 46.16
N VAL A 121 -82.76 4.06 46.53
CA VAL A 121 -84.15 3.98 45.98
C VAL A 121 -84.46 3.99 44.46
N GLY A 122 -85.36 3.07 44.04
CA GLY A 122 -86.18 3.24 42.82
C GLY A 122 -86.98 2.00 42.37
N ASP A 123 -88.29 2.05 42.59
CA ASP A 123 -89.35 1.07 42.26
C ASP A 123 -89.49 0.65 40.77
N GLY A 124 -90.10 -0.53 40.57
CA GLY A 124 -91.30 -0.59 39.71
C GLY A 124 -91.27 -1.38 38.39
N LEU A 125 -91.80 -2.60 38.45
CA LEU A 125 -92.84 -3.14 37.55
C LEU A 125 -92.48 -3.43 36.06
N LEU A 126 -92.36 -4.72 35.72
CA LEU A 126 -93.21 -5.30 34.67
C LEU A 126 -93.22 -6.84 34.70
N THR A 127 -94.43 -7.34 34.56
CA THR A 127 -94.93 -8.70 34.54
C THR A 127 -94.29 -9.61 33.47
N GLY A 128 -94.14 -10.88 33.83
CA GLY A 128 -94.60 -11.98 32.97
C GLY A 128 -93.57 -12.67 32.06
N LEU A 129 -93.56 -14.01 32.20
CA LEU A 129 -93.32 -15.06 31.21
C LEU A 129 -91.89 -15.67 31.07
N HIS A 130 -91.86 -16.94 31.51
CA HIS A 130 -91.13 -18.09 30.94
C HIS A 130 -89.62 -17.98 30.65
N LYS A 131 -88.81 -18.71 31.44
CA LYS A 131 -87.97 -19.80 30.89
C LYS A 131 -87.40 -20.73 31.96
N THR A 132 -87.27 -21.99 31.55
CA THR A 132 -86.81 -23.18 32.25
C THR A 132 -85.29 -23.23 32.51
N SER A 133 -84.94 -23.95 33.57
CA SER A 133 -83.87 -24.98 33.63
C SER A 133 -82.50 -24.64 34.25
N ARG A 134 -82.15 -25.54 35.18
CA ARG A 134 -80.83 -26.11 35.54
C ARG A 134 -79.77 -25.22 36.17
N ARG A 135 -79.39 -25.62 37.39
CA ARG A 135 -78.07 -25.40 37.95
C ARG A 135 -77.48 -26.75 38.39
N GLN A 136 -76.41 -27.16 37.73
CA GLN A 136 -75.60 -28.32 38.10
C GLN A 136 -74.11 -27.90 38.08
N THR A 137 -73.40 -28.30 39.15
CA THR A 137 -71.94 -28.52 39.28
C THR A 137 -70.94 -27.45 38.79
N ARG A 138 -70.24 -26.79 39.73
CA ARG A 138 -68.98 -26.03 39.47
C ARG A 138 -68.07 -26.07 40.71
N LYS A 139 -67.21 -27.09 40.83
CA LYS A 139 -66.03 -27.06 41.74
C LYS A 139 -64.73 -27.64 41.14
N ASN A 140 -64.71 -28.10 39.88
CA ASN A 140 -63.52 -28.77 39.30
C ASN A 140 -62.75 -27.95 38.24
N GLY A 141 -63.10 -26.69 37.99
CA GLY A 141 -62.56 -25.92 36.85
C GLY A 141 -61.14 -25.36 37.04
N ILE A 142 -60.79 -24.87 38.24
CA ILE A 142 -59.53 -24.17 38.49
C ILE A 142 -58.36 -25.16 38.65
N PHE A 143 -58.60 -26.28 39.34
CA PHE A 143 -57.61 -27.35 39.49
C PHE A 143 -57.21 -27.95 38.14
N ASN A 144 -58.19 -28.16 37.25
CA ASN A 144 -57.92 -28.60 35.88
C ASN A 144 -57.12 -27.55 35.10
N TYR A 145 -57.34 -26.24 35.29
CA TYR A 145 -56.58 -25.22 34.56
C TYR A 145 -55.08 -25.19 34.92
N PHE A 146 -54.73 -25.35 36.20
CA PHE A 146 -53.32 -25.40 36.63
C PHE A 146 -52.64 -26.72 36.25
N VAL A 147 -53.35 -27.84 36.33
CA VAL A 147 -52.82 -29.15 35.91
C VAL A 147 -52.65 -29.21 34.39
N PHE A 148 -53.65 -28.79 33.61
CA PHE A 148 -53.55 -28.74 32.15
C PHE A 148 -52.53 -27.68 31.69
N GLY A 149 -52.44 -26.52 32.33
CA GLY A 149 -51.45 -25.47 32.03
C GLY A 149 -50.01 -25.89 32.35
N GLY A 150 -49.79 -26.59 33.46
CA GLY A 150 -48.48 -27.15 33.82
C GLY A 150 -48.03 -28.28 32.89
N ILE A 151 -48.95 -29.19 32.54
CA ILE A 151 -48.68 -30.28 31.60
C ILE A 151 -48.41 -29.75 30.19
N SER A 152 -49.18 -28.76 29.72
CA SER A 152 -48.95 -28.14 28.41
C SER A 152 -47.70 -27.27 28.39
N GLY A 153 -47.35 -26.58 29.48
CA GLY A 153 -46.07 -25.87 29.61
C GLY A 153 -44.85 -26.79 29.59
N LEU A 154 -44.90 -27.92 30.32
CA LEU A 154 -43.86 -28.94 30.27
C LEU A 154 -43.79 -29.63 28.90
N GLY A 155 -44.93 -29.85 28.24
CA GLY A 155 -44.99 -30.37 26.88
C GLY A 155 -44.33 -29.43 25.87
N ILE A 156 -44.63 -28.13 25.93
CA ILE A 156 -43.98 -27.10 25.09
C ILE A 156 -42.49 -27.03 25.37
N LEU A 157 -42.07 -27.06 26.65
CA LEU A 157 -40.65 -27.05 27.03
C LEU A 157 -39.93 -28.30 26.52
N SER A 158 -40.53 -29.49 26.65
CA SER A 158 -39.99 -30.73 26.09
C SER A 158 -39.88 -30.68 24.58
N ILE A 159 -40.87 -30.12 23.88
CA ILE A 159 -40.80 -29.92 22.43
C ILE A 159 -39.66 -28.96 22.09
N LEU A 160 -39.54 -27.81 22.77
CA LEU A 160 -38.45 -26.85 22.51
C LEU A 160 -37.07 -27.46 22.76
N LEU A 161 -36.90 -28.21 23.85
CA LEU A 161 -35.66 -28.92 24.15
C LEU A 161 -35.35 -30.01 23.12
N LEU A 162 -36.36 -30.77 22.68
CA LEU A 162 -36.22 -31.77 21.63
C LEU A 162 -35.87 -31.11 20.28
N THR A 163 -36.49 -29.97 19.97
CA THR A 163 -36.22 -29.22 18.75
C THR A 163 -34.78 -28.69 18.77
N ASN A 164 -34.32 -28.17 19.92
CA ASN A 164 -32.95 -27.68 20.08
C ASN A 164 -31.92 -28.83 20.03
N LEU A 165 -32.26 -30.00 20.60
CA LEU A 165 -31.44 -31.21 20.50
C LEU A 165 -31.34 -31.70 19.05
N ILE A 166 -32.46 -31.71 18.32
CA ILE A 166 -32.49 -32.09 16.90
C ILE A 166 -31.70 -31.09 16.06
N LEU A 167 -31.85 -29.78 16.30
CA LEU A 167 -31.07 -28.74 15.62
C LEU A 167 -29.57 -28.87 15.93
N GLY A 168 -29.20 -29.10 17.19
CA GLY A 168 -27.80 -29.33 17.59
C GLY A 168 -27.22 -30.60 16.98
N ALA A 169 -27.98 -31.70 16.95
CA ALA A 169 -27.57 -32.92 16.27
C ALA A 169 -27.44 -32.71 14.76
N ALA A 170 -28.39 -32.01 14.13
CA ALA A 170 -28.33 -31.67 12.71
C ALA A 170 -27.11 -30.81 12.37
N THR A 171 -26.70 -29.88 13.25
CA THR A 171 -25.48 -29.09 13.05
C THR A 171 -24.20 -29.92 13.10
N LEU A 172 -24.17 -31.05 13.83
CA LEU A 172 -23.02 -31.96 13.81
C LEU A 172 -22.92 -32.69 12.47
N PHE A 173 -24.04 -33.10 11.88
CA PHE A 173 -24.04 -33.77 10.58
C PHE A 173 -23.81 -32.82 9.40
N TRP A 174 -24.38 -31.60 9.43
CA TRP A 174 -24.14 -30.59 8.39
C TRP A 174 -22.79 -29.87 8.51
N GLY A 175 -22.25 -29.73 9.73
CA GLY A 175 -20.93 -29.12 9.94
C GLY A 175 -19.81 -29.95 9.32
N HIS A 176 -19.85 -31.27 9.49
CA HIS A 176 -18.83 -32.16 8.92
C HIS A 176 -18.72 -32.10 7.40
N ASP A 177 -19.84 -32.06 6.68
CA ASP A 177 -19.82 -31.97 5.21
C ASP A 177 -19.24 -30.63 4.70
N ILE A 178 -19.59 -29.51 5.34
CA ILE A 178 -19.05 -28.19 4.96
C ILE A 178 -17.57 -28.08 5.31
N ASP A 179 -17.18 -28.51 6.51
CA ASP A 179 -15.80 -28.44 6.97
C ASP A 179 -14.89 -29.34 6.13
N ASP A 180 -15.35 -30.53 5.73
CA ASP A 180 -14.59 -31.42 4.85
C ASP A 180 -14.47 -30.87 3.43
N VAL A 181 -15.51 -30.21 2.89
CA VAL A 181 -15.43 -29.50 1.60
C VAL A 181 -14.45 -28.34 1.69
N LEU A 182 -14.55 -27.48 2.70
CA LEU A 182 -13.66 -26.32 2.87
C LEU A 182 -12.21 -26.75 3.11
N LYS A 183 -11.99 -27.79 3.91
CA LYS A 183 -10.66 -28.34 4.19
C LYS A 183 -10.01 -28.96 2.97
N ASN A 184 -10.79 -29.47 2.04
CA ASN A 184 -10.31 -30.11 0.81
C ASN A 184 -10.45 -29.22 -0.43
N TRP A 185 -11.02 -28.03 -0.31
CA TRP A 185 -11.15 -27.08 -1.40
C TRP A 185 -9.79 -26.81 -2.05
N GLY A 186 -9.71 -27.00 -3.36
CA GLY A 186 -8.47 -26.82 -4.12
C GLY A 186 -7.48 -27.98 -4.10
N LYS A 187 -7.74 -29.06 -3.34
CA LYS A 187 -6.87 -30.24 -3.34
C LYS A 187 -7.11 -31.12 -4.55
N SER A 188 -6.05 -31.76 -5.03
CA SER A 188 -6.10 -32.76 -6.12
C SER A 188 -7.05 -33.92 -5.80
N GLY A 189 -7.93 -34.26 -6.74
CA GLY A 189 -8.91 -35.35 -6.64
C GLY A 189 -10.28 -34.94 -6.06
N THR A 190 -10.54 -33.65 -5.84
CA THR A 190 -11.78 -33.11 -5.25
C THR A 190 -12.73 -32.50 -6.28
N GLY A 191 -12.31 -32.30 -7.53
CA GLY A 191 -13.07 -31.56 -8.54
C GLY A 191 -13.08 -30.04 -8.33
N THR A 192 -12.37 -29.55 -7.31
CA THR A 192 -12.22 -28.12 -6.98
C THR A 192 -10.79 -27.62 -7.14
N GLU A 193 -9.89 -28.42 -7.72
CA GLU A 193 -8.47 -28.12 -7.89
C GLU A 193 -8.24 -26.77 -8.57
N ASN A 194 -9.02 -26.50 -9.61
CA ASN A 194 -8.95 -25.29 -10.41
C ASN A 194 -9.81 -24.13 -9.84
N LEU A 195 -10.44 -24.35 -8.68
CA LEU A 195 -11.28 -23.36 -7.97
C LEU A 195 -10.60 -22.85 -6.69
N ALA A 196 -9.40 -23.34 -6.39
CA ALA A 196 -8.64 -23.00 -5.19
C ALA A 196 -8.28 -21.51 -5.11
N TRP A 197 -7.99 -20.92 -6.26
CA TRP A 197 -7.42 -19.59 -6.39
C TRP A 197 -8.08 -18.85 -7.57
N TYR A 198 -8.34 -17.57 -7.38
CA TYR A 198 -8.64 -16.67 -8.50
C TYR A 198 -7.32 -16.23 -9.14
N PRO A 199 -7.28 -15.97 -10.46
CA PRO A 199 -6.04 -15.56 -11.13
C PRO A 199 -5.33 -14.35 -10.49
N THR A 200 -6.08 -13.42 -9.88
CA THR A 200 -5.58 -12.15 -9.32
C THR A 200 -5.50 -12.12 -7.78
N ASP A 201 -5.69 -13.24 -7.10
CA ASP A 201 -5.94 -13.21 -5.65
C ASP A 201 -4.71 -12.97 -4.75
N PHE A 202 -3.51 -12.87 -5.33
CA PHE A 202 -2.26 -12.69 -4.59
C PHE A 202 -2.31 -11.51 -3.59
N THR A 203 -3.02 -10.43 -3.94
CA THR A 203 -3.19 -9.22 -3.10
C THR A 203 -4.65 -8.88 -2.78
N ARG A 204 -5.60 -9.81 -2.95
CA ARG A 204 -7.05 -9.58 -2.81
C ARG A 204 -7.47 -8.88 -1.52
N ASP A 205 -6.86 -9.27 -0.40
CA ASP A 205 -7.25 -8.82 0.93
C ASP A 205 -6.37 -7.66 1.46
N ILE A 206 -5.58 -7.04 0.56
CA ILE A 206 -4.67 -5.95 0.89
C ILE A 206 -5.27 -4.63 0.43
N ILE A 207 -5.63 -3.77 1.39
CA ILE A 207 -6.12 -2.42 1.10
C ILE A 207 -4.92 -1.48 0.98
N PRO A 208 -4.70 -0.83 -0.18
CA PRO A 208 -3.62 0.12 -0.32
C PRO A 208 -3.83 1.35 0.58
N ILE A 209 -2.76 1.78 1.23
CA ILE A 209 -2.68 2.95 2.08
C ILE A 209 -1.51 3.84 1.63
N PRO A 210 -1.65 5.18 1.72
CA PRO A 210 -0.63 6.12 1.30
C PRO A 210 0.54 6.18 2.30
N CYS A 211 1.25 5.07 2.45
CA CYS A 211 2.51 4.99 3.18
C CYS A 211 3.66 4.64 2.25
N HIS A 212 4.83 5.13 2.64
CA HIS A 212 6.11 4.82 2.02
C HIS A 212 6.90 3.94 2.98
N SER A 213 7.11 2.69 2.59
CA SER A 213 7.90 1.73 3.35
C SER A 213 9.37 2.08 3.21
N HIS A 214 9.86 2.80 4.22
CA HIS A 214 11.22 3.31 4.25
C HIS A 214 12.16 2.22 4.74
N ASN A 215 13.37 2.19 4.19
CA ASN A 215 14.43 1.28 4.58
C ASN A 215 14.09 -0.23 4.52
N ASP A 216 13.36 -0.65 3.48
CA ASP A 216 12.90 -2.04 3.35
C ASP A 216 14.02 -3.10 3.37
N TYR A 217 15.27 -2.69 3.12
CA TYR A 217 16.45 -3.55 3.15
C TYR A 217 16.80 -4.13 4.53
N TRP A 218 16.32 -3.57 5.65
CA TRP A 218 16.42 -4.20 6.99
C TRP A 218 15.44 -5.37 7.15
N ARG A 219 14.43 -5.45 6.30
CA ARG A 219 13.40 -6.47 6.37
C ARG A 219 13.88 -7.76 5.72
N ARG A 220 13.33 -8.88 6.20
CA ARG A 220 13.60 -10.20 5.64
C ARG A 220 13.16 -10.27 4.18
N VAL A 221 12.00 -9.69 3.88
CA VAL A 221 11.39 -9.72 2.54
C VAL A 221 10.88 -8.32 2.16
N PRO A 222 11.80 -7.41 1.74
CA PRO A 222 11.56 -5.97 1.54
C PRO A 222 10.21 -5.60 0.88
N LEU A 223 10.04 -5.96 -0.39
CA LEU A 223 8.85 -5.64 -1.18
C LEU A 223 7.57 -6.27 -0.60
N PHE A 224 7.61 -7.56 -0.28
CA PHE A 224 6.40 -8.29 0.14
C PHE A 224 5.90 -7.85 1.51
N ASP A 225 6.78 -7.49 2.44
CA ASP A 225 6.38 -6.94 3.74
C ASP A 225 5.65 -5.60 3.57
N ALA A 226 6.14 -4.72 2.68
CA ALA A 226 5.50 -3.44 2.36
C ALA A 226 4.13 -3.62 1.68
N LEU A 227 4.05 -4.47 0.66
CA LEU A 227 2.80 -4.78 -0.03
C LEU A 227 1.78 -5.38 0.94
N ARG A 228 2.19 -6.33 1.79
CA ARG A 228 1.32 -6.92 2.82
C ARG A 228 0.73 -5.89 3.78
N ALA A 229 1.47 -4.83 4.07
CA ALA A 229 1.00 -3.73 4.92
C ALA A 229 0.08 -2.75 4.19
N GLY A 230 -0.01 -2.85 2.86
CA GLY A 230 -0.75 -1.96 1.98
C GLY A 230 0.04 -0.72 1.55
N CYS A 231 1.34 -0.59 1.84
CA CYS A 231 2.08 0.61 1.45
C CYS A 231 2.19 0.72 -0.07
N THR A 232 1.78 1.87 -0.60
CA THR A 232 1.83 2.17 -2.03
C THR A 232 3.15 2.81 -2.46
N GLY A 233 4.14 2.87 -1.57
CA GLY A 233 5.51 3.27 -1.88
C GLY A 233 6.51 2.35 -1.19
N VAL A 234 7.57 1.99 -1.91
CA VAL A 234 8.71 1.19 -1.41
C VAL A 234 10.02 1.85 -1.81
N GLU A 235 11.07 1.60 -1.03
CA GLU A 235 12.39 2.17 -1.24
C GLU A 235 13.46 1.09 -1.48
N ALA A 236 14.34 1.32 -2.44
CA ALA A 236 15.50 0.50 -2.72
C ALA A 236 16.78 1.35 -2.66
N ASP A 237 17.60 1.13 -1.63
CA ASP A 237 18.96 1.68 -1.53
C ASP A 237 19.91 0.90 -2.45
N VAL A 238 20.31 1.48 -3.59
CA VAL A 238 21.12 0.79 -4.60
C VAL A 238 22.57 1.24 -4.60
N TRP A 239 23.47 0.27 -4.69
CA TRP A 239 24.91 0.43 -4.80
C TRP A 239 25.41 -0.25 -6.07
N LEU A 240 26.10 0.51 -6.93
CA LEU A 240 26.76 -0.04 -8.11
C LEU A 240 28.12 -0.66 -7.72
N PHE A 241 28.25 -1.97 -7.91
CA PHE A 241 29.53 -2.69 -7.84
C PHE A 241 29.58 -3.76 -8.92
N ASP A 242 30.76 -4.02 -9.48
CA ASP A 242 30.96 -5.10 -10.45
C ASP A 242 29.90 -5.14 -11.58
N ASN A 243 29.46 -3.97 -12.05
CA ASN A 243 28.42 -3.82 -13.08
C ASN A 243 27.04 -4.38 -12.71
N ASP A 244 26.70 -4.43 -11.41
CA ASP A 244 25.37 -4.78 -10.93
C ASP A 244 24.95 -3.89 -9.76
N LEU A 245 23.64 -3.83 -9.50
CA LEU A 245 23.01 -3.03 -8.45
C LEU A 245 22.68 -3.90 -7.25
N TYR A 246 23.46 -3.74 -6.18
CA TYR A 246 23.22 -4.40 -4.90
C TYR A 246 22.36 -3.53 -4.00
N VAL A 247 21.53 -4.15 -3.18
CA VAL A 247 20.63 -3.43 -2.26
C VAL A 247 21.10 -3.56 -0.82
N GLY A 248 21.20 -2.43 -0.13
CA GLY A 248 21.49 -2.41 1.32
C GLY A 248 21.74 -1.02 1.88
N HIS A 249 21.68 -0.89 3.21
CA HIS A 249 21.90 0.39 3.90
C HIS A 249 23.31 0.96 3.69
N ASN A 250 24.26 0.04 3.73
CA ASN A 250 25.68 0.29 3.71
C ASN A 250 26.41 -0.89 3.05
N THR A 251 27.66 -0.67 2.70
CA THR A 251 28.49 -1.66 1.99
C THR A 251 28.65 -2.99 2.76
N ALA A 252 28.60 -2.96 4.09
CA ALA A 252 28.69 -4.17 4.92
C ALA A 252 27.44 -5.07 4.86
N SER A 253 26.29 -4.51 4.46
CA SER A 253 25.02 -5.24 4.32
C SER A 253 24.81 -5.87 2.93
N LEU A 254 25.70 -5.56 1.96
CA LEU A 254 25.55 -6.02 0.58
C LEU A 254 25.83 -7.53 0.47
N GLN A 255 24.98 -8.22 -0.30
CA GLN A 255 25.12 -9.64 -0.59
C GLN A 255 24.93 -9.88 -2.08
N ARG A 256 25.69 -10.84 -2.63
CA ARG A 256 25.70 -11.12 -4.08
C ARG A 256 24.35 -11.53 -4.66
N ASN A 257 23.47 -12.08 -3.83
CA ASN A 257 22.12 -12.52 -4.21
C ASN A 257 21.02 -11.47 -3.89
N ARG A 258 21.36 -10.36 -3.24
CA ARG A 258 20.45 -9.28 -2.86
C ARG A 258 20.65 -8.09 -3.81
N THR A 259 20.12 -8.23 -5.02
CA THR A 259 20.25 -7.24 -6.08
C THR A 259 18.93 -6.51 -6.30
N PHE A 260 18.98 -5.38 -7.00
CA PHE A 260 17.79 -4.62 -7.37
C PHE A 260 16.83 -5.46 -8.22
N GLN A 261 17.37 -6.29 -9.12
CA GLN A 261 16.60 -7.29 -9.86
C GLN A 261 15.93 -8.32 -8.94
N SER A 262 16.68 -8.96 -8.03
CA SER A 262 16.16 -10.10 -7.25
C SER A 262 15.16 -9.68 -6.17
N LEU A 263 15.30 -8.48 -5.61
CA LEU A 263 14.47 -8.01 -4.51
C LEU A 263 13.26 -7.17 -4.93
N TYR A 264 13.33 -6.49 -6.09
CA TYR A 264 12.28 -5.56 -6.53
C TYR A 264 11.78 -5.89 -7.94
N ILE A 265 12.63 -5.81 -8.96
CA ILE A 265 12.14 -5.85 -10.35
C ILE A 265 11.54 -7.20 -10.73
N ASN A 266 12.23 -8.32 -10.48
CA ASN A 266 11.72 -9.65 -10.81
C ASN A 266 10.42 -9.98 -10.06
N PRO A 267 10.33 -9.77 -8.72
CA PRO A 267 9.08 -9.93 -8.00
C PRO A 267 7.93 -9.04 -8.53
N LEU A 268 8.20 -7.77 -8.88
CA LEU A 268 7.18 -6.88 -9.44
C LEU A 268 6.68 -7.38 -10.79
N VAL A 269 7.57 -7.86 -11.66
CA VAL A 269 7.18 -8.48 -12.92
C VAL A 269 6.28 -9.69 -12.67
N GLU A 270 6.67 -10.59 -11.76
CA GLU A 270 5.90 -11.80 -11.45
C GLU A 270 4.50 -11.45 -10.89
N ILE A 271 4.42 -10.46 -10.01
CA ILE A 271 3.14 -9.97 -9.46
C ILE A 271 2.25 -9.45 -10.60
N LEU A 272 2.78 -8.55 -11.44
CA LEU A 272 2.01 -7.92 -12.50
C LEU A 272 1.60 -8.89 -13.61
N GLU A 273 2.42 -9.91 -13.92
CA GLU A 273 2.05 -10.99 -14.84
C GLU A 273 0.87 -11.81 -14.30
N ARG A 274 0.84 -12.10 -12.99
CA ARG A 274 -0.29 -12.79 -12.34
C ARG A 274 -1.54 -11.91 -12.26
N GLN A 275 -1.38 -10.61 -12.01
CA GLN A 275 -2.48 -9.65 -11.95
C GLN A 275 -3.09 -9.34 -13.32
N ASN A 276 -2.37 -9.63 -14.41
CA ASN A 276 -2.81 -9.39 -15.79
C ASN A 276 -2.78 -10.68 -16.64
N PRO A 277 -3.58 -11.71 -16.30
CA PRO A 277 -3.59 -12.97 -17.02
C PRO A 277 -4.34 -12.84 -18.35
N THR A 278 -3.86 -13.47 -19.41
CA THR A 278 -4.66 -13.62 -20.64
C THR A 278 -5.66 -14.76 -20.45
N THR A 279 -6.95 -14.45 -20.51
CA THR A 279 -8.06 -15.39 -20.37
C THR A 279 -9.15 -15.10 -21.39
N ASP A 280 -10.12 -15.99 -21.54
CA ASP A 280 -11.31 -15.74 -22.39
C ASP A 280 -12.12 -14.51 -21.94
N PHE A 281 -11.94 -14.07 -20.69
CA PHE A 281 -12.69 -12.96 -20.09
C PHE A 281 -11.89 -11.65 -20.02
N TYR A 282 -10.56 -11.71 -20.08
CA TYR A 282 -9.68 -10.56 -19.90
C TYR A 282 -8.41 -10.70 -20.73
N ASN A 283 -8.08 -9.65 -21.47
CA ASN A 283 -6.87 -9.55 -22.29
C ASN A 283 -6.25 -8.15 -22.20
N GLY A 284 -6.27 -7.55 -21.00
CA GLY A 284 -5.68 -6.23 -20.70
C GLY A 284 -4.39 -6.32 -19.90
N THR A 285 -3.71 -5.18 -19.71
CA THR A 285 -2.40 -5.12 -19.02
C THR A 285 -2.29 -4.03 -17.95
N ASN A 286 -3.42 -3.44 -17.53
CA ASN A 286 -3.41 -2.23 -16.71
C ASN A 286 -3.64 -2.47 -15.21
N HIS A 287 -3.85 -3.72 -14.76
CA HIS A 287 -3.98 -3.97 -13.32
C HIS A 287 -2.66 -3.74 -12.61
N GLY A 288 -2.73 -3.00 -11.51
CA GLY A 288 -1.66 -2.72 -10.58
C GLY A 288 -1.33 -3.90 -9.68
N VAL A 289 -0.52 -3.63 -8.65
CA VAL A 289 -0.08 -4.67 -7.71
C VAL A 289 -1.15 -5.02 -6.67
N PHE A 290 -2.13 -4.14 -6.44
CA PHE A 290 -3.19 -4.29 -5.45
C PHE A 290 -4.50 -4.68 -6.14
N ASP A 291 -4.98 -5.91 -5.94
CA ASP A 291 -6.25 -6.38 -6.50
C ASP A 291 -7.45 -5.57 -5.98
N ALA A 292 -7.38 -5.06 -4.74
CA ALA A 292 -8.41 -4.21 -4.15
C ALA A 292 -8.53 -2.80 -4.78
N ASP A 293 -7.51 -2.33 -5.50
CA ASP A 293 -7.49 -1.07 -6.25
C ASP A 293 -6.49 -1.22 -7.42
N ASP A 294 -6.98 -1.78 -8.51
CA ASP A 294 -6.19 -2.14 -9.70
C ASP A 294 -5.58 -0.92 -10.40
N GLY A 295 -6.17 0.27 -10.25
CA GLY A 295 -5.64 1.53 -10.78
C GLY A 295 -4.52 2.13 -9.93
N LYS A 296 -4.26 1.60 -8.74
CA LYS A 296 -3.29 2.18 -7.81
C LYS A 296 -1.85 1.87 -8.23
N SER A 297 -1.16 2.90 -8.70
CA SER A 297 0.28 2.84 -8.98
C SER A 297 1.09 2.63 -7.70
N LEU A 298 2.04 1.68 -7.75
CA LEU A 298 3.07 1.48 -6.72
C LEU A 298 4.27 2.37 -7.04
N THR A 299 4.70 3.18 -6.09
CA THR A 299 5.90 3.99 -6.25
C THR A 299 7.15 3.20 -5.83
N LEU A 300 8.08 3.00 -6.76
CA LEU A 300 9.42 2.45 -6.50
C LEU A 300 10.41 3.62 -6.40
N LEU A 301 10.78 3.99 -5.17
CA LEU A 301 11.80 4.99 -4.89
C LEU A 301 13.18 4.32 -4.90
N VAL A 302 14.09 4.81 -5.73
CA VAL A 302 15.43 4.26 -5.93
C VAL A 302 16.46 5.26 -5.40
N ASP A 303 17.07 4.95 -4.26
CA ASP A 303 18.07 5.81 -3.60
C ASP A 303 19.48 5.38 -4.04
N LEU A 304 20.16 6.25 -4.80
CA LEU A 304 21.49 5.99 -5.32
C LEU A 304 22.56 6.32 -4.27
N LYS A 305 23.29 5.30 -3.82
CA LYS A 305 24.35 5.45 -2.81
C LYS A 305 25.76 5.60 -3.40
N THR A 306 25.95 5.26 -4.68
CA THR A 306 27.19 5.40 -5.47
C THR A 306 27.14 6.62 -6.41
N ASP A 307 28.08 6.78 -7.35
CA ASP A 307 28.07 7.92 -8.29
C ASP A 307 26.74 7.97 -9.06
N GLY A 308 26.07 9.12 -8.97
CA GLY A 308 24.71 9.30 -9.47
C GLY A 308 24.56 9.03 -10.96
N ALA A 309 25.44 9.62 -11.78
CA ALA A 309 25.29 9.57 -13.23
C ALA A 309 25.54 8.15 -13.75
N GLU A 310 26.59 7.48 -13.26
CA GLU A 310 26.90 6.11 -13.64
C GLU A 310 25.84 5.12 -13.13
N THR A 311 25.49 5.21 -11.85
CA THR A 311 24.52 4.29 -11.22
C THR A 311 23.14 4.41 -11.86
N TRP A 312 22.73 5.63 -12.24
CA TRP A 312 21.43 5.87 -12.86
C TRP A 312 21.27 5.14 -14.21
N GLU A 313 22.32 5.07 -15.03
CA GLU A 313 22.27 4.30 -16.28
C GLU A 313 21.99 2.81 -16.03
N TRP A 314 22.59 2.24 -14.98
CA TRP A 314 22.34 0.87 -14.58
C TRP A 314 20.91 0.66 -14.08
N VAL A 315 20.35 1.61 -13.33
CA VAL A 315 18.95 1.57 -12.90
C VAL A 315 18.03 1.53 -14.12
N LEU A 316 18.22 2.44 -15.09
CA LEU A 316 17.40 2.48 -16.31
C LEU A 316 17.45 1.16 -17.11
N ARG A 317 18.64 0.53 -17.19
CA ARG A 317 18.80 -0.79 -17.83
C ARG A 317 18.05 -1.88 -17.08
N GLN A 318 18.12 -1.89 -15.75
CA GLN A 318 17.45 -2.93 -14.95
C GLN A 318 15.93 -2.77 -14.91
N LEU A 319 15.39 -1.58 -15.21
CA LEU A 319 13.95 -1.32 -15.36
C LEU A 319 13.35 -1.87 -16.67
N GLU A 320 14.19 -2.32 -17.61
CA GLU A 320 13.75 -2.79 -18.94
C GLU A 320 12.63 -3.86 -18.92
N PRO A 321 12.62 -4.85 -18.01
CA PRO A 321 11.54 -5.83 -17.96
C PRO A 321 10.15 -5.22 -17.73
N LEU A 322 10.07 -4.15 -16.92
CA LEU A 322 8.83 -3.42 -16.66
C LEU A 322 8.48 -2.48 -17.83
N ARG A 323 9.50 -1.80 -18.39
CA ARG A 323 9.36 -0.88 -19.54
C ARG A 323 8.79 -1.58 -20.76
N LYS A 324 9.39 -2.72 -21.16
CA LYS A 324 8.97 -3.50 -22.33
C LYS A 324 7.52 -3.99 -22.25
N ARG A 325 6.99 -4.16 -21.03
CA ARG A 325 5.60 -4.58 -20.77
C ARG A 325 4.64 -3.40 -20.62
N GLY A 326 5.12 -2.15 -20.72
CA GLY A 326 4.31 -0.94 -20.61
C GLY A 326 3.83 -0.63 -19.18
N TRP A 327 4.53 -1.13 -18.16
CA TRP A 327 4.12 -1.00 -16.75
C TRP A 327 4.72 0.17 -15.99
N LEU A 328 5.67 0.89 -16.59
CA LEU A 328 6.26 2.08 -16.00
C LEU A 328 5.45 3.32 -16.36
N SER A 329 5.17 4.17 -15.37
CA SER A 329 4.58 5.48 -15.60
C SER A 329 5.61 6.34 -16.32
N TYR A 330 5.16 7.10 -17.31
CA TYR A 330 6.05 7.85 -18.17
C TYR A 330 5.47 9.21 -18.54
N MET A 331 6.36 10.14 -18.87
CA MET A 331 6.02 11.38 -19.55
C MET A 331 6.38 11.23 -21.02
N GLU A 332 5.45 11.60 -21.90
CA GLU A 332 5.66 11.69 -23.34
C GLU A 332 5.09 13.02 -23.84
N ASN A 333 5.92 13.85 -24.48
CA ASN A 333 5.52 15.14 -25.06
C ASN A 333 4.63 15.97 -24.11
N GLU A 334 5.14 16.23 -22.91
CA GLU A 334 4.47 17.02 -21.85
C GLU A 334 3.19 16.37 -21.27
N THR A 335 2.88 15.13 -21.64
CA THR A 335 1.74 14.38 -21.11
C THR A 335 2.23 13.30 -20.14
N LEU A 336 1.63 13.26 -18.94
CA LEU A 336 1.93 12.24 -17.94
C LEU A 336 0.97 11.04 -18.09
N HIS A 337 1.53 9.85 -18.24
CA HIS A 337 0.81 8.58 -18.31
C HIS A 337 1.10 7.75 -17.06
N THR A 338 0.10 7.58 -16.19
CA THR A 338 0.22 6.72 -15.01
C THR A 338 0.04 5.25 -15.40
N ARG A 339 0.89 4.39 -14.84
CA ARG A 339 0.92 2.94 -15.05
C ARG A 339 1.11 2.22 -13.70
N PRO A 340 1.03 0.87 -13.66
CA PRO A 340 1.17 0.11 -12.42
C PRO A 340 2.35 0.48 -11.53
N ILE A 341 3.49 0.88 -12.10
CA ILE A 341 4.69 1.28 -11.35
C ILE A 341 5.06 2.73 -11.67
N THR A 342 5.35 3.54 -10.66
CA THR A 342 5.96 4.86 -10.81
C THR A 342 7.37 4.82 -10.24
N VAL A 343 8.39 5.06 -11.05
CA VAL A 343 9.79 5.06 -10.59
C VAL A 343 10.22 6.46 -10.22
N VAL A 344 10.80 6.62 -9.03
CA VAL A 344 11.31 7.89 -8.53
C VAL A 344 12.77 7.73 -8.13
N GLY A 345 13.67 8.57 -8.65
CA GLY A 345 15.08 8.59 -8.27
C GLY A 345 15.34 9.57 -7.13
N THR A 346 16.14 9.16 -6.16
CA THR A 346 16.54 9.96 -4.98
C THR A 346 18.00 9.69 -4.59
N GLY A 347 18.47 10.29 -3.49
CA GLY A 347 19.86 10.19 -3.05
C GLY A 347 20.79 10.92 -4.01
N ASN A 348 21.77 10.23 -4.58
CA ASN A 348 22.70 10.82 -5.56
C ASN A 348 22.14 10.92 -6.98
N THR A 349 20.85 10.60 -7.24
CA THR A 349 20.26 10.76 -8.59
C THR A 349 20.47 12.19 -9.11
N PRO A 350 21.13 12.39 -10.26
CA PRO A 350 21.32 13.73 -10.82
C PRO A 350 20.07 14.18 -11.59
N PHE A 351 19.49 15.32 -11.21
CA PHE A 351 18.31 15.89 -11.86
C PHE A 351 18.55 16.20 -13.34
N ASP A 352 19.66 16.84 -13.69
CA ASP A 352 20.07 17.16 -15.06
C ASP A 352 20.21 15.90 -15.94
N VAL A 353 20.77 14.82 -15.39
CA VAL A 353 20.88 13.52 -16.09
C VAL A 353 19.51 12.86 -16.25
N LEU A 354 18.70 12.81 -15.20
CA LEU A 354 17.37 12.21 -15.23
C LEU A 354 16.46 12.92 -16.23
N THR A 355 16.52 14.26 -16.28
CA THR A 355 15.66 15.11 -17.12
C THR A 355 16.21 15.39 -18.51
N LYS A 356 17.40 14.88 -18.85
CA LYS A 356 18.11 15.15 -20.11
C LYS A 356 17.25 14.91 -21.35
N ASN A 357 16.44 13.84 -21.35
CA ASN A 357 15.47 13.60 -22.41
C ASN A 357 14.16 14.31 -22.07
N SER A 358 13.83 15.39 -22.78
CA SER A 358 12.60 16.18 -22.55
C SER A 358 11.37 15.62 -23.25
N THR A 359 11.51 14.67 -24.17
CA THR A 359 10.38 14.14 -24.95
C THR A 359 9.81 12.85 -24.38
N TYR A 360 10.65 11.97 -23.83
CA TYR A 360 10.22 10.72 -23.20
C TYR A 360 11.06 10.37 -21.97
N ARG A 361 10.41 10.05 -20.86
CA ARG A 361 11.03 9.49 -19.64
C ARG A 361 10.05 8.61 -18.88
N ASP A 362 10.52 7.53 -18.28
CA ASP A 362 9.74 6.63 -17.42
C ASP A 362 10.21 6.57 -15.96
N ALA A 363 10.87 7.64 -15.54
CA ALA A 363 11.28 7.86 -14.17
C ALA A 363 11.22 9.35 -13.83
N PHE A 364 10.97 9.64 -12.56
CA PHE A 364 10.75 10.99 -12.01
C PHE A 364 11.72 11.28 -10.88
N PHE A 365 11.86 12.55 -10.52
CA PHE A 365 12.75 13.00 -9.46
C PHE A 365 12.04 13.12 -8.10
N ASP A 366 12.79 12.94 -7.02
CA ASP A 366 12.41 13.27 -5.63
C ASP A 366 12.97 14.66 -5.28
N ALA A 367 12.11 15.67 -5.38
CA ALA A 367 12.50 17.07 -5.25
C ALA A 367 12.72 17.50 -3.78
N PRO A 368 13.55 18.54 -3.52
CA PRO A 368 13.92 18.94 -2.17
C PRO A 368 12.81 19.77 -1.50
N LEU A 369 12.00 19.13 -0.64
CA LEU A 369 10.82 19.76 -0.01
C LEU A 369 11.16 20.96 0.89
N ASP A 370 12.37 21.00 1.49
CA ASP A 370 12.82 22.13 2.31
C ASP A 370 12.91 23.45 1.56
N THR A 371 13.09 23.39 0.24
CA THR A 371 13.15 24.58 -0.64
C THR A 371 11.79 25.10 -1.09
N MET A 372 10.71 24.39 -0.76
CA MET A 372 9.36 24.66 -1.28
C MET A 372 8.43 25.29 -0.25
N TRP A 373 8.96 25.95 0.77
CA TRP A 373 8.11 26.61 1.75
C TRP A 373 7.36 27.79 1.11
N GLU A 374 6.06 27.89 1.35
CA GLU A 374 5.25 29.01 0.87
C GLU A 374 4.26 29.56 1.92
N PRO A 375 4.10 30.90 1.98
CA PRO A 375 3.15 31.54 2.86
C PRO A 375 1.72 31.18 2.49
N LYS A 376 0.79 31.45 3.41
CA LYS A 376 -0.63 31.25 3.12
C LYS A 376 -1.08 32.41 2.23
N HIS A 377 -1.62 32.11 1.05
CA HIS A 377 -2.21 33.15 0.21
C HIS A 377 -3.30 33.91 0.97
N VAL A 378 -3.06 35.20 1.18
CA VAL A 378 -4.05 36.13 1.74
C VAL A 378 -4.93 36.58 0.58
N THR A 379 -6.19 36.15 0.56
CA THR A 379 -7.15 36.69 -0.41
C THR A 379 -7.47 38.15 -0.07
N GLU A 380 -7.99 38.91 -1.04
CA GLU A 380 -8.43 40.32 -0.81
C GLU A 380 -9.38 40.45 0.39
N GLU A 381 -10.23 39.44 0.62
CA GLU A 381 -11.16 39.35 1.76
C GLU A 381 -10.45 39.19 3.11
N MET A 382 -9.22 38.70 3.12
CA MET A 382 -8.41 38.45 4.31
C MET A 382 -7.49 39.63 4.67
N LYS A 383 -7.44 40.70 3.86
CA LYS A 383 -6.61 41.90 4.11
C LYS A 383 -6.93 42.63 5.42
N GLY A 384 -8.14 42.44 5.97
CA GLY A 384 -8.59 43.06 7.22
C GLY A 384 -8.39 42.21 8.48
N TRP A 385 -7.85 40.99 8.34
CA TRP A 385 -7.60 40.12 9.49
C TRP A 385 -6.29 40.53 10.17
N SER A 386 -6.14 40.22 11.46
CA SER A 386 -4.88 40.41 12.17
C SER A 386 -3.76 39.79 11.34
N LYS A 387 -2.72 40.56 11.00
CA LYS A 387 -1.55 40.07 10.26
C LYS A 387 -1.03 38.83 10.97
N PHE A 388 -1.30 37.66 10.38
CA PHE A 388 -0.63 36.45 10.78
C PHE A 388 0.78 36.60 10.23
N ASP A 389 1.78 36.68 11.09
CA ASP A 389 3.17 36.58 10.63
C ASP A 389 3.35 35.18 10.04
N ASP A 390 3.30 35.11 8.72
CA ASP A 390 3.49 33.90 7.96
C ASP A 390 4.81 33.90 7.20
N SER A 391 5.74 34.84 7.44
CA SER A 391 7.08 34.93 6.84
C SER A 391 7.93 33.67 6.99
N THR A 392 8.95 33.49 6.15
CA THR A 392 9.90 32.38 6.26
C THR A 392 10.47 32.29 7.70
N PRO A 393 10.58 31.11 8.34
CA PRO A 393 11.01 30.96 9.75
C PRO A 393 12.42 31.46 10.15
N GLY A 394 13.04 32.34 9.34
CA GLY A 394 14.34 32.96 9.56
C GLY A 394 14.46 34.42 9.07
N GLU A 395 13.36 35.14 8.82
CA GLU A 395 13.43 36.57 8.43
C GLU A 395 13.12 37.58 9.57
N GLU A 396 12.68 37.12 10.74
CA GLU A 396 12.61 37.96 11.94
C GLU A 396 12.97 37.10 13.17
N LEU A 397 14.17 37.33 13.70
CA LEU A 397 14.49 37.01 15.09
C LEU A 397 14.94 38.32 15.71
N ASP A 398 14.04 38.91 16.50
CA ASP A 398 14.47 39.73 17.62
C ASP A 398 15.38 38.84 18.49
N GLU A 399 16.57 39.37 18.74
CA GLU A 399 17.55 38.88 19.68
C GLU A 399 16.86 38.66 21.03
N ASP A 400 16.84 37.43 21.54
CA ASP A 400 16.78 37.07 22.98
C ASP A 400 16.37 35.59 23.10
N GLU A 401 17.31 34.66 22.86
CA GLU A 401 17.40 33.47 23.72
C GLU A 401 18.79 32.83 23.57
N GLU A 402 19.51 32.90 24.68
CA GLU A 402 20.94 32.69 24.87
C GLU A 402 21.37 31.24 24.63
N SER A 403 22.31 31.09 23.71
CA SER A 403 23.06 29.87 23.39
C SER A 403 24.03 29.50 24.52
N ALA A 404 24.04 28.23 24.92
CA ALA A 404 25.16 27.65 25.67
C ALA A 404 25.77 26.50 24.86
N GLU A 405 26.81 26.82 24.09
CA GLU A 405 27.77 25.84 23.57
C GLU A 405 28.99 25.78 24.48
N GLU A 406 29.48 24.58 24.77
CA GLU A 406 30.85 24.36 25.27
C GLU A 406 31.65 23.55 24.22
N PRO A 407 32.89 23.95 23.88
CA PRO A 407 33.82 23.17 23.09
C PRO A 407 34.71 22.30 24.00
N VAL A 408 35.38 21.27 23.45
CA VAL A 408 36.82 20.97 23.71
C VAL A 408 37.31 19.63 23.08
N SER A 409 38.37 19.83 22.29
CA SER A 409 39.58 19.03 21.97
C SER A 409 39.54 17.61 21.40
N GLU A 410 40.04 17.52 20.16
CA GLU A 410 40.77 16.41 19.59
C GLU A 410 42.18 16.28 20.22
N THR A 411 42.60 15.07 20.60
CA THR A 411 44.00 14.60 20.53
C THR A 411 44.04 13.08 20.75
N SER A 412 44.47 12.30 19.76
CA SER A 412 45.24 11.07 20.04
C SER A 412 45.97 10.59 18.79
N THR A 413 47.28 10.49 18.96
CA THR A 413 48.33 10.08 18.02
C THR A 413 48.29 8.59 17.65
N SER A 414 48.65 8.34 16.39
CA SER A 414 48.83 7.04 15.75
C SER A 414 50.03 6.25 16.29
N SER A 415 49.89 4.93 16.43
CA SER A 415 51.01 3.99 16.42
C SER A 415 50.67 2.78 15.54
N THR A 416 51.56 2.54 14.58
CA THR A 416 51.41 1.63 13.43
C THR A 416 52.00 0.26 13.75
N VAL A 417 51.26 -0.82 13.46
CA VAL A 417 51.81 -2.18 13.29
C VAL A 417 51.22 -2.77 12.01
N SER A 418 52.09 -3.14 11.08
CA SER A 418 51.76 -3.61 9.73
C SER A 418 51.64 -5.13 9.63
N ILE A 419 50.52 -5.61 9.09
CA ILE A 419 50.27 -6.99 8.64
C ILE A 419 49.81 -6.90 7.16
N PRO A 420 50.26 -7.76 6.23
CA PRO A 420 50.09 -7.53 4.79
C PRO A 420 48.63 -7.67 4.36
N VAL A 421 48.13 -6.62 3.69
CA VAL A 421 46.77 -6.45 3.21
C VAL A 421 46.63 -7.05 1.81
N ARG A 422 45.59 -7.87 1.64
CA ARG A 422 45.03 -8.31 0.35
C ARG A 422 44.46 -7.07 -0.35
N GLU A 423 44.83 -6.83 -1.61
CA GLU A 423 44.49 -5.60 -2.34
C GLU A 423 43.00 -5.20 -2.17
N PRO A 424 42.72 -4.01 -1.58
CA PRO A 424 41.36 -3.50 -1.49
C PRO A 424 40.90 -3.03 -2.87
N MET A 425 39.67 -3.41 -3.22
CA MET A 425 39.02 -2.93 -4.45
C MET A 425 38.95 -1.39 -4.46
N PRO A 426 39.15 -0.73 -5.62
CA PRO A 426 39.08 0.72 -5.70
C PRO A 426 37.67 1.19 -5.33
N ILE A 427 37.56 2.01 -4.29
CA ILE A 427 36.33 2.74 -3.97
C ILE A 427 36.25 3.89 -4.97
N PRO A 428 35.20 3.98 -5.82
CA PRO A 428 35.06 5.06 -6.78
C PRO A 428 35.06 6.42 -6.06
N HIS A 429 35.76 7.40 -6.64
CA HIS A 429 35.92 8.74 -6.11
C HIS A 429 34.56 9.36 -5.73
N LYS A 430 34.33 9.52 -4.43
CA LYS A 430 33.12 10.10 -3.85
C LYS A 430 33.04 11.58 -4.24
N LYS A 431 32.26 11.92 -5.28
CA LYS A 431 31.79 13.30 -5.47
C LYS A 431 31.03 13.75 -4.21
N PRO A 432 31.09 15.04 -3.84
CA PRO A 432 30.36 15.54 -2.69
C PRO A 432 28.86 15.25 -2.85
N ASN A 433 28.25 14.66 -1.82
CA ASN A 433 26.80 14.50 -1.75
C ASN A 433 26.22 15.87 -1.36
N ASN A 434 25.53 16.53 -2.31
CA ASN A 434 24.94 17.86 -2.10
C ASN A 434 23.67 17.84 -1.23
N GLY A 435 23.31 16.67 -0.68
CA GLY A 435 22.04 16.42 -0.02
C GLY A 435 21.05 15.76 -0.97
N GLN A 436 20.13 14.98 -0.39
CA GLN A 436 19.04 14.33 -1.13
C GLN A 436 18.21 15.39 -1.88
N GLY A 437 17.95 15.15 -3.17
CA GLY A 437 17.19 16.06 -4.03
C GLY A 437 17.98 17.25 -4.58
N MET A 438 19.30 17.37 -4.31
CA MET A 438 20.12 18.52 -4.76
C MET A 438 21.14 18.16 -5.86
N SER A 439 21.35 16.87 -6.13
CA SER A 439 22.29 16.42 -7.16
C SER A 439 21.78 16.85 -8.55
N GLY A 440 22.59 17.61 -9.30
CA GLY A 440 22.24 18.08 -10.65
C GLY A 440 21.19 19.20 -10.70
N VAL A 441 20.84 19.80 -9.55
CA VAL A 441 19.85 20.89 -9.45
C VAL A 441 20.55 22.26 -9.54
N SER A 442 19.96 23.18 -10.30
CA SER A 442 20.37 24.60 -10.36
C SER A 442 19.40 25.51 -9.57
N PRO A 443 19.80 26.73 -9.21
CA PRO A 443 18.90 27.68 -8.53
C PRO A 443 17.60 28.00 -9.27
N ASP A 444 17.62 27.91 -10.60
CA ASP A 444 16.47 28.19 -11.47
C ASP A 444 15.65 26.92 -11.81
N THR A 445 15.93 25.80 -11.16
CA THR A 445 15.23 24.53 -11.43
C THR A 445 13.78 24.63 -10.98
N ASP A 446 12.86 24.47 -11.93
CA ASP A 446 11.43 24.39 -11.65
C ASP A 446 10.97 22.93 -11.55
N PHE A 447 10.48 22.55 -10.37
CA PHE A 447 9.97 21.21 -10.10
C PHE A 447 8.46 21.15 -10.35
N ASN A 448 8.04 20.19 -11.18
CA ASN A 448 6.65 20.02 -11.58
C ASN A 448 6.35 18.53 -11.85
N PRO A 449 5.09 18.14 -12.08
CA PRO A 449 4.70 16.72 -12.20
C PRO A 449 5.30 16.00 -13.42
N LEU A 450 5.87 16.73 -14.39
CA LEU A 450 6.49 16.15 -15.59
C LEU A 450 7.94 15.73 -15.35
N ASN A 451 8.61 16.32 -14.35
CA ASN A 451 10.00 15.99 -13.99
C ASN A 451 10.15 15.35 -12.62
N SER A 452 9.22 15.61 -11.70
CA SER A 452 9.29 15.19 -10.30
C SER A 452 7.97 14.58 -9.88
N TYR A 453 8.03 13.57 -9.01
CA TYR A 453 6.84 12.93 -8.45
C TYR A 453 6.70 13.24 -6.96
N TYR A 454 7.79 12.99 -6.21
CA TYR A 454 7.88 13.35 -4.81
C TYR A 454 8.48 14.73 -4.62
N ALA A 455 8.13 15.33 -3.48
CA ALA A 455 8.96 16.31 -2.81
C ALA A 455 9.18 15.80 -1.37
N SER A 456 10.43 15.58 -0.98
CA SER A 456 10.73 15.04 0.35
C SER A 456 11.87 15.72 1.09
N VAL A 457 11.88 15.55 2.41
CA VAL A 457 12.92 16.06 3.31
C VAL A 457 12.96 15.28 4.62
N SER A 458 14.11 15.27 5.31
CA SER A 458 14.20 14.85 6.71
C SER A 458 13.34 15.77 7.57
N PHE A 459 12.45 15.16 8.34
CA PHE A 459 11.66 15.83 9.34
C PHE A 459 12.56 16.53 10.35
N ASN A 460 13.59 15.86 10.86
CA ASN A 460 14.50 16.43 11.84
C ASN A 460 15.28 17.63 11.26
N LYS A 461 15.75 17.53 10.01
CA LYS A 461 16.44 18.65 9.34
C LYS A 461 15.52 19.86 9.11
N ALA A 462 14.29 19.63 8.65
CA ALA A 462 13.37 20.71 8.28
C ALA A 462 12.63 21.30 9.48
N VAL A 463 12.13 20.45 10.38
CA VAL A 463 11.22 20.81 11.47
C VAL A 463 11.94 20.85 12.82
N GLY A 464 13.04 20.11 12.97
CA GLY A 464 13.80 20.04 14.22
C GLY A 464 13.22 19.09 15.26
N ALA A 465 13.88 19.04 16.42
CA ALA A 465 13.47 18.19 17.54
C ALA A 465 12.14 18.63 18.17
N ILE A 466 11.37 17.67 18.66
CA ILE A 466 10.08 17.91 19.31
C ILE A 466 10.26 17.93 20.83
N TRP A 467 10.01 19.06 21.47
CA TRP A 467 10.06 19.18 22.92
C TRP A 467 8.66 18.98 23.54
N ARG A 468 8.60 18.20 24.64
CA ARG A 468 7.41 17.95 25.48
C ARG A 468 6.27 17.26 24.72
N GLY A 469 6.63 16.54 23.65
CA GLY A 469 5.69 15.73 22.86
C GLY A 469 4.68 16.54 22.05
N ARG A 470 4.98 17.81 21.73
CA ARG A 470 4.09 18.69 20.96
C ARG A 470 4.88 19.48 19.92
N LEU A 471 4.31 19.62 18.73
CA LEU A 471 4.85 20.50 17.69
C LEU A 471 4.57 21.97 18.03
N SER A 472 5.60 22.80 17.99
CA SER A 472 5.48 24.24 18.23
C SER A 472 4.75 24.94 17.07
N PRO A 473 4.21 26.15 17.27
CA PRO A 473 3.64 26.95 16.17
C PRO A 473 4.63 27.17 15.01
N LYS A 474 5.92 27.37 15.31
CA LYS A 474 7.00 27.50 14.31
C LYS A 474 7.14 26.23 13.47
N GLN A 475 7.16 25.07 14.13
CA GLN A 475 7.22 23.76 13.46
C GLN A 475 6.00 23.52 12.57
N MET A 476 4.81 23.85 13.06
CA MET A 476 3.58 23.76 12.27
C MET A 476 3.58 24.70 11.06
N LYS A 477 4.18 25.90 11.18
CA LYS A 477 4.33 26.88 10.09
C LYS A 477 5.26 26.35 8.99
N ILE A 478 6.34 25.67 9.37
CA ILE A 478 7.24 24.97 8.43
C ILE A 478 6.47 23.89 7.67
N ILE A 479 5.87 22.94 8.41
CA ILE A 479 5.15 21.81 7.82
C ILE A 479 4.08 22.30 6.83
N ARG A 480 3.23 23.23 7.26
CA ARG A 480 2.14 23.75 6.42
C ARG A 480 2.63 24.48 5.19
N GLY A 481 3.71 25.26 5.29
CA GLY A 481 4.24 26.00 4.15
C GLY A 481 4.91 25.09 3.13
N GLN A 482 5.66 24.08 3.58
CA GLN A 482 6.29 23.08 2.72
C GLN A 482 5.24 22.21 2.00
N LEU A 483 4.25 21.70 2.73
CA LEU A 483 3.13 20.95 2.13
C LEU A 483 2.43 21.80 1.05
N ARG A 484 2.16 23.07 1.36
CA ARG A 484 1.51 23.98 0.41
C ARG A 484 2.33 24.17 -0.87
N GLY A 485 3.64 24.37 -0.77
CA GLY A 485 4.47 24.59 -1.96
C GLY A 485 4.72 23.35 -2.79
N ALA A 486 4.79 22.17 -2.18
CA ALA A 486 4.76 20.91 -2.90
C ALA A 486 3.42 20.72 -3.65
N HIS A 487 2.29 20.93 -2.98
CA HIS A 487 0.96 20.80 -3.58
C HIS A 487 0.71 21.81 -4.69
N ARG A 488 1.18 23.05 -4.55
CA ARG A 488 1.09 24.07 -5.62
C ARG A 488 1.83 23.62 -6.89
N ARG A 489 2.94 22.91 -6.73
CA ARG A 489 3.72 22.31 -7.82
C ARG A 489 3.18 20.96 -8.28
N GLY A 490 2.07 20.48 -7.71
CA GLY A 490 1.48 19.17 -8.02
C GLY A 490 2.31 17.97 -7.56
N LEU A 491 3.26 18.18 -6.65
CA LEU A 491 4.16 17.14 -6.13
C LEU A 491 3.59 16.49 -4.87
N LYS A 492 3.97 15.23 -4.66
CA LYS A 492 3.56 14.43 -3.51
C LYS A 492 4.52 14.63 -2.35
N ALA A 493 4.06 15.24 -1.26
CA ALA A 493 4.91 15.57 -0.14
C ALA A 493 5.16 14.35 0.78
N ARG A 494 6.42 14.21 1.25
CA ARG A 494 6.85 13.15 2.19
C ARG A 494 7.89 13.69 3.18
N TYR A 495 7.79 13.29 4.44
CA TYR A 495 8.83 13.53 5.45
C TYR A 495 9.45 12.22 5.90
N TRP A 496 10.77 12.09 5.82
CA TRP A 496 11.51 10.93 6.34
C TRP A 496 12.21 11.30 7.67
N ASP A 497 12.88 10.33 8.33
CA ASP A 497 13.45 10.53 9.68
C ASP A 497 12.42 11.02 10.72
N LEU A 498 11.24 10.38 10.71
CA LEU A 498 10.19 10.61 11.69
C LEU A 498 10.55 9.96 13.04
N PRO A 499 10.10 10.52 14.17
CA PRO A 499 10.37 9.91 15.48
C PRO A 499 9.79 8.50 15.53
N SER A 500 10.63 7.51 15.82
CA SER A 500 10.22 6.10 15.95
C SER A 500 9.81 5.75 17.39
N TRP A 501 10.40 6.43 18.38
CA TRP A 501 10.15 6.23 19.81
C TRP A 501 10.20 7.57 20.57
N PRO A 502 9.38 7.78 21.62
CA PRO A 502 8.33 6.90 22.13
C PRO A 502 7.13 6.77 21.18
N ILE A 503 6.42 5.62 21.24
CA ILE A 503 5.29 5.30 20.34
C ILE A 503 4.20 6.39 20.36
N GLY A 504 3.93 6.98 21.53
CA GLY A 504 2.96 8.08 21.64
C GLY A 504 3.38 9.33 20.85
N LEU A 505 4.67 9.65 20.83
CA LEU A 505 5.21 10.77 20.03
C LEU A 505 5.15 10.46 18.54
N ARG A 506 5.58 9.26 18.14
CA ARG A 506 5.47 8.77 16.76
C ARG A 506 4.04 8.92 16.24
N ASN A 507 3.08 8.36 16.96
CA ASN A 507 1.67 8.40 16.58
C ASN A 507 1.15 9.84 16.52
N HIS A 508 1.52 10.70 17.48
CA HIS A 508 1.15 12.10 17.43
C HIS A 508 1.67 12.80 16.16
N VAL A 509 2.92 12.57 15.78
CA VAL A 509 3.50 13.16 14.55
C VAL A 509 2.82 12.61 13.30
N TRP A 510 2.58 11.30 13.24
CA TRP A 510 1.86 10.69 12.12
C TRP A 510 0.45 11.27 11.96
N ASP A 511 -0.31 11.38 13.06
CA ASP A 511 -1.65 11.98 13.10
C ASP A 511 -1.63 13.44 12.63
N VAL A 512 -0.66 14.24 13.10
CA VAL A 512 -0.52 15.64 12.65
C VAL A 512 -0.20 15.71 11.17
N LEU A 513 0.80 14.98 10.67
CA LEU A 513 1.20 15.03 9.26
C LEU A 513 0.06 14.59 8.33
N VAL A 514 -0.67 13.53 8.68
CA VAL A 514 -1.84 13.06 7.93
C VAL A 514 -2.96 14.11 7.95
N LYS A 515 -3.23 14.74 9.10
CA LYS A 515 -4.25 15.81 9.21
C LYS A 515 -3.88 17.07 8.42
N GLU A 516 -2.60 17.40 8.35
CA GLU A 516 -2.11 18.56 7.58
C GLU A 516 -2.00 18.26 6.07
N GLY A 517 -2.16 17.00 5.66
CA GLY A 517 -2.28 16.61 4.25
C GLY A 517 -0.98 16.13 3.60
N VAL A 518 -0.07 15.52 4.36
CA VAL A 518 1.06 14.79 3.75
C VAL A 518 0.53 13.72 2.79
N ASP A 519 1.10 13.59 1.59
CA ASP A 519 0.62 12.63 0.60
C ASP A 519 1.06 11.21 0.91
N TYR A 520 2.27 11.05 1.46
CA TYR A 520 2.83 9.75 1.85
C TYR A 520 3.41 9.81 3.26
N LEU A 521 2.90 8.94 4.14
CA LEU A 521 3.47 8.76 5.46
C LEU A 521 4.69 7.83 5.37
N ASN A 522 5.87 8.33 5.71
CA ASN A 522 7.07 7.50 5.76
C ASN A 522 7.03 6.59 6.99
N VAL A 523 7.14 5.28 6.81
CA VAL A 523 6.91 4.30 7.89
C VAL A 523 8.02 3.25 7.98
N ASP A 524 8.59 3.11 9.18
CA ASP A 524 9.45 1.97 9.51
C ASP A 524 8.64 0.83 10.18
N ASP A 525 7.60 1.16 10.96
CA ASP A 525 6.67 0.20 11.60
C ASP A 525 5.45 -0.09 10.72
N LEU A 526 5.60 -1.03 9.79
CA LEU A 526 4.54 -1.47 8.89
C LEU A 526 3.32 -2.09 9.59
N ARG A 527 3.51 -2.71 10.76
CA ARG A 527 2.39 -3.32 11.50
C ARG A 527 1.50 -2.24 12.09
N ALA A 528 2.09 -1.15 12.58
CA ALA A 528 1.32 0.01 13.03
C ALA A 528 0.66 0.73 11.83
N ALA A 529 1.39 0.90 10.73
CA ALA A 529 0.88 1.49 9.49
C ALA A 529 -0.38 0.77 8.98
N ALA A 530 -0.30 -0.56 8.84
CA ALA A 530 -1.40 -1.40 8.33
C ALA A 530 -2.66 -1.36 9.20
N LYS A 531 -2.51 -1.16 10.52
CA LYS A 531 -3.66 -1.04 11.44
C LYS A 531 -4.28 0.36 11.46
N GLN A 532 -3.65 1.33 10.80
CA GLN A 532 -4.04 2.74 10.84
C GLN A 532 -4.16 3.28 12.28
N VAL A 533 -3.24 2.87 13.16
CA VAL A 533 -3.26 3.24 14.59
C VAL A 533 -2.28 4.38 14.84
N TRP A 534 -2.78 5.61 14.74
CA TRP A 534 -2.13 6.83 15.22
C TRP A 534 -3.13 7.84 15.74
#